data_AF-A0A7U8C7M4-F1
#
_entry.id   AF-A0A7U8C7M4-F1
#
_cell.length_a   1.000
_cell.length_b   1.000
_cell.length_c   1.000
_cell.angle_alpha   90.00
_cell.angle_beta   90.00
_cell.angle_gamma   90.00
#
_symmetry.space_group_name_H-M   'P 1'
#
loop_
_entity.id
_entity.type
_entity.pdbx_description
1 polymer ?
#
loop_
_entity_poly.entity_id
_entity_poly.type
_entity_poly.pdbx_seq_one_letter_code
_entity_poly.pdbx_strand_id
1 'polypeptide(L)' 'MTETNLKIQLKQLLKRGYSEIDVRNLAIAPKHLVEQAIAEFHADQRIADQTLRIQHNQASFAMRLGG' A
#
# COMPACT_ATOMS: atom_id res chain seq x y z
N MET A 1 -14.63 -1.58 -18.24
CA MET A 1 -13.92 -1.45 -16.95
C MET A 1 -12.52 -1.99 -17.15
N THR A 2 -11.47 -1.17 -17.04
CA THR A 2 -10.09 -1.58 -17.34
C THR A 2 -9.44 -2.22 -16.10
N GLU A 3 -8.50 -3.14 -16.30
CA GLU A 3 -7.79 -3.84 -15.23
C GLU A 3 -7.13 -2.88 -14.23
N THR A 4 -6.62 -1.75 -14.71
CA THR A 4 -6.05 -0.67 -13.89
C THR A 4 -7.06 -0.07 -12.93
N ASN A 5 -8.28 0.24 -13.39
CA ASN A 5 -9.34 0.79 -12.54
C ASN A 5 -9.77 -0.23 -11.49
N LEU A 6 -9.78 -1.50 -11.86
CA LEU A 6 -10.14 -2.60 -10.95
C LEU A 6 -9.10 -2.76 -9.83
N LYS A 7 -7.79 -2.72 -10.16
CA LYS A 7 -6.72 -2.68 -9.14
C LYS A 7 -6.85 -1.48 -8.19
N ILE A 8 -7.14 -0.29 -8.71
CA ILE A 8 -7.30 0.91 -7.88
C ILE A 8 -8.45 0.71 -6.88
N GLN A 9 -9.58 0.16 -7.32
CA GLN A 9 -10.72 -0.12 -6.45
C GLN A 9 -10.37 -1.18 -5.38
N LEU A 10 -9.65 -2.24 -5.75
CA LEU A 10 -9.20 -3.27 -4.79
C LEU A 10 -8.26 -2.69 -3.73
N LYS A 11 -7.29 -1.86 -4.14
CA LYS A 11 -6.42 -1.15 -3.20
C LYS A 11 -7.20 -0.21 -2.29
N GLN A 12 -8.25 0.47 -2.80
CA GLN A 12 -9.10 1.33 -1.98
C GLN A 12 -9.91 0.55 -0.95
N LEU A 13 -10.37 -0.66 -1.26
CA LEU A 13 -11.03 -1.54 -0.29
C LEU A 13 -10.06 -1.94 0.84
N LEU A 14 -8.84 -2.36 0.50
CA LEU A 14 -7.82 -2.66 1.49
C LEU A 14 -7.50 -1.45 2.38
N LYS A 15 -7.39 -0.25 1.79
CA LYS A 15 -7.21 1.01 2.53
C LYS A 15 -8.35 1.34 3.49
N ARG A 16 -9.58 0.90 3.19
CA ARG A 16 -10.76 1.11 4.04
C ARG A 16 -10.87 0.09 5.19
N GLY A 17 -9.94 -0.86 5.28
CA GLY A 17 -9.92 -1.88 6.35
C GLY A 17 -10.68 -3.17 6.01
N TYR A 18 -11.06 -3.38 4.74
CA TYR A 18 -11.58 -4.67 4.31
C TYR A 18 -10.48 -5.74 4.38
N SER A 19 -10.85 -6.94 4.83
CA SER A 19 -9.89 -8.05 4.88
C SER A 19 -9.52 -8.50 3.47
N GLU A 20 -8.34 -9.11 3.31
CA GLU A 20 -7.95 -9.71 2.05
C GLU A 20 -8.96 -10.76 1.56
N ILE A 21 -9.62 -11.46 2.49
CA ILE A 21 -10.66 -12.45 2.20
C ILE A 21 -11.90 -11.75 1.63
N ASP A 22 -12.31 -10.64 2.24
CA ASP A 22 -13.44 -9.85 1.73
C ASP A 22 -13.13 -9.27 0.36
N VAL A 23 -11.92 -8.78 0.14
CA VAL A 23 -11.49 -8.26 -1.17
C VAL A 23 -11.45 -9.38 -2.22
N ARG A 24 -11.02 -10.59 -1.86
CA ARG A 24 -11.09 -11.78 -2.73
C ARG A 24 -12.51 -12.22 -3.05
N ASN A 25 -13.44 -12.07 -2.09
CA ASN A 25 -14.83 -12.49 -2.23
C ASN A 25 -15.73 -11.42 -2.90
N LEU A 26 -15.44 -10.14 -2.68
CA LEU A 26 -16.16 -8.98 -3.26
C LEU A 26 -15.76 -8.74 -4.70
N ALA A 27 -14.52 -9.06 -5.06
CA ALA A 27 -14.03 -8.88 -6.40
C ALA A 27 -14.56 -10.00 -7.29
N ILE A 28 -15.55 -9.70 -8.13
CA ILE A 28 -15.83 -10.48 -9.35
C ILE A 28 -14.67 -10.19 -10.33
N ALA A 29 -13.46 -10.59 -9.93
CA ALA A 29 -12.22 -10.23 -10.60
C ALA A 29 -11.30 -11.45 -10.69
N PRO A 30 -10.48 -11.53 -11.74
CA PRO A 30 -9.48 -12.57 -11.86
C PRO A 30 -8.57 -12.62 -10.62
N LYS A 31 -8.41 -13.82 -10.05
CA LYS A 31 -7.61 -14.06 -8.83
C LYS A 31 -6.22 -13.44 -8.89
N HIS A 32 -5.57 -13.51 -10.05
CA HIS A 32 -4.23 -12.95 -10.26
C HIS A 32 -4.19 -11.42 -10.10
N LEU A 33 -5.24 -10.69 -10.53
CA LEU A 33 -5.32 -9.24 -10.34
C LEU A 33 -5.52 -8.87 -8.87
N VAL A 34 -6.31 -9.67 -8.15
CA VAL A 34 -6.54 -9.47 -6.71
C VAL A 34 -5.25 -9.70 -5.92
N GLU A 35 -4.55 -10.81 -6.17
CA GLU A 35 -3.27 -11.09 -5.52
C GLU A 35 -2.22 -10.03 -5.85
N GLN A 36 -2.17 -9.56 -7.10
CA GLN A 36 -1.25 -8.49 -7.48
C GLN A 36 -1.60 -7.16 -6.79
N ALA A 37 -2.88 -6.81 -6.67
CA ALA A 37 -3.31 -5.61 -5.96
C ALA A 37 -2.95 -5.66 -4.46
N ILE A 38 -3.13 -6.82 -3.82
CA ILE A 38 -2.73 -7.06 -2.43
C ILE A 38 -1.21 -6.93 -2.28
N ALA A 39 -0.44 -7.63 -3.13
CA ALA A 39 1.02 -7.60 -3.07
C ALA A 39 1.57 -6.18 -3.26
N GLU A 40 1.04 -5.43 -4.22
CA GLU A 40 1.40 -4.03 -4.42
C GLU A 40 1.02 -3.15 -3.22
N PHE A 41 -0.15 -3.37 -2.61
CA PHE A 41 -0.55 -2.62 -1.41
C PHE A 41 0.41 -2.81 -0.23
N HIS A 42 0.83 -4.05 0.02
CA HIS A 42 1.83 -4.36 1.05
C HIS A 42 3.22 -3.81 0.72
N ALA A 43 3.59 -3.78 -0.56
CA ALA A 43 4.83 -3.13 -1.00
C ALA A 43 4.78 -1.61 -0.76
N ASP A 44 3.67 -0.96 -1.14
CA ASP A 44 3.43 0.47 -0.94
C ASP A 44 3.51 0.85 0.56
N GLN A 45 2.93 0.04 1.46
CA GLN A 45 3.02 0.28 2.90
C GLN A 45 4.46 0.19 3.42
N ARG A 46 5.19 -0.85 3.02
CA ARG A 46 6.60 -1.02 3.43
C ARG A 46 7.48 0.15 2.97
N ILE A 47 7.27 0.61 1.74
CA ILE A 47 7.99 1.77 1.20
C ILE A 47 7.63 3.04 1.99
N ALA A 48 6.35 3.24 2.33
CA ALA A 48 5.91 4.40 3.11
C ALA A 48 6.52 4.42 4.51
N ASP A 49 6.50 3.28 5.23
CA ASP A 49 7.12 3.12 6.54
C ASP A 49 8.64 3.36 6.50
N GLN A 50 9.31 2.79 5.49
CA GLN A 50 10.74 2.97 5.32
C GLN A 50 11.09 4.42 5.00
N THR A 51 10.28 5.08 4.17
CA THR A 51 10.47 6.50 3.82
C THR A 51 10.30 7.40 5.03
N LEU A 52 9.27 7.17 5.86
CA LEU A 52 9.06 7.90 7.12
C LEU A 52 10.25 7.74 8.06
N ARG A 53 10.77 6.52 8.22
CA ARG A 53 11.96 6.26 9.04
C ARG A 53 13.20 6.98 8.53
N ILE A 54 13.44 6.95 7.22
CA ILE A 54 14.60 7.62 6.61
C ILE A 54 14.47 9.14 6.77
N GLN A 55 13.30 9.72 6.56
CA GLN A 55 13.06 11.15 6.76
C GLN A 55 13.25 11.56 8.22
N HIS A 56 12.73 10.76 9.16
CA HIS A 56 12.91 11.01 10.59
C HIS A 56 14.39 10.98 10.97
N ASN A 57 15.16 10.01 10.47
CA ASN A 57 16.60 9.92 10.72
C ASN A 57 17.37 11.10 10.11
N GLN A 58 17.01 11.54 8.90
CA GLN A 58 17.62 12.71 8.28
C GLN A 58 17.33 14.00 9.06
N ALA A 59 16.08 14.20 9.49
CA ALA A 59 15.71 15.35 10.32
C ALA A 59 16.44 15.32 11.67
N SER A 60 16.50 14.15 12.32
CA SER A 60 17.21 13.99 13.59
C SER A 60 18.72 14.21 13.46
N PHE A 61 19.33 13.83 12.33
CA PHE A 61 20.73 14.08 12.04
C PHE A 61 21.02 15.56 11.79
N ALA A 62 20.20 16.23 10.98
CA ALA A 62 20.32 17.67 10.71
C ALA A 62 20.17 18.51 11.99
N MET A 63 19.24 18.14 12.88
CA MET A 63 19.08 18.79 14.19
C MET A 63 20.32 18.63 15.08
N ARG A 64 21.06 17.52 14.96
CA ARG A 64 22.24 17.23 15.79
C ARG A 64 23.53 17.87 15.27
N LEU A 65 23.58 18.23 13.98
CA LEU A 65 24.73 18.88 13.35
C LEU A 65 24.61 20.41 13.22
N GLY A 66 23.41 20.96 13.42
CA GLY A 66 23.16 22.40 13.36
C GLY A 66 23.16 23.11 14.73
N GLY A 67 23.59 22.43 15.79
CA GLY A 67 23.64 22.95 17.17
C GLY A 67 25.08 23.22 17.64
#